data_AF-A0AA36D9Q2-F1
#
_entry.id   AF-A0AA36D9Q2-F1
#
_cell.length_a   1.000
_cell.length_b   1.000
_cell.length_c   1.000
_cell.angle_alpha   90.00
_cell.angle_beta   90.00
_cell.angle_gamma   90.00
#
_symmetry.space_group_name_H-M   'P 1'
#
loop_
_entity.id
_entity.type
_entity.pdbx_description
1 polymer ?
#
loop_
_entity_poly.entity_id
_entity_poly.type
_entity_poly.pdbx_seq_one_letter_code
_entity_poly.pdbx_strand_id
1 'polypeptide(L)'
;MWDIPYVKKEASGPEVVAAMAISCEEVTNLFGSKRDAMSLGIQILAGCNEEAIAVANATGFDLIRAEGFVFASQTAKVEEVEEAKSASNLPILIEGSSLEE
;
A
#
# COMPACT_ATOMS: atom_id res chain seq x y z
N MET A 1 7.65 -13.64 16.76
CA MET A 1 8.46 -12.41 16.86
C MET A 1 8.25 -11.84 18.25
N TRP A 2 9.33 -11.52 18.98
CA TRP A 2 9.29 -10.90 20.32
C TRP A 2 9.68 -9.41 20.27
N ASP A 3 9.72 -8.84 19.06
CA ASP A 3 9.88 -7.40 18.86
C ASP A 3 8.58 -6.67 19.21
N ILE A 4 8.79 -5.46 19.71
CA ILE A 4 7.84 -4.37 19.99
C ILE A 4 6.51 -4.60 19.24
N PRO A 5 5.35 -4.61 19.94
CA PRO A 5 4.09 -4.99 19.32
C PRO A 5 3.88 -4.17 18.05
N TYR A 6 3.65 -4.89 16.94
CA TYR A 6 3.35 -4.33 15.63
C TYR A 6 2.40 -3.15 15.84
N VAL A 7 2.87 -1.95 15.48
CA VAL A 7 2.10 -0.72 15.64
C VAL A 7 0.82 -0.93 14.84
N LYS A 8 -0.34 -0.92 15.51
CA LYS A 8 -1.63 -1.18 14.84
C LYS A 8 -2.00 0.00 13.95
N LYS A 9 -2.84 -0.23 12.94
CA LYS A 9 -3.39 0.82 12.04
C LYS A 9 -3.85 2.06 12.82
N GLU A 10 -4.48 1.88 13.99
CA GLU A 10 -4.97 2.99 14.83
C GLU A 10 -3.86 3.96 15.33
N ALA A 11 -2.61 3.53 15.31
CA ALA A 11 -1.46 4.35 15.68
C ALA A 11 -0.75 4.97 14.46
N SER A 12 -1.15 4.61 13.24
CA SER A 12 -0.72 5.29 12.01
C SER A 12 -1.57 6.53 11.79
N GLY A 13 -1.02 7.68 12.20
CA GLY A 13 -1.65 8.98 12.00
C GLY A 13 -1.38 9.60 10.61
N PRO A 14 -1.93 10.81 10.35
CA PRO A 14 -1.71 11.54 9.10
C PRO A 14 -0.23 11.85 8.81
N GLU A 15 0.63 11.78 9.83
CA GLU A 15 2.08 11.93 9.71
C GLU A 15 2.67 10.86 8.78
N VAL A 16 2.16 9.63 8.84
CA VAL A 16 2.62 8.53 7.99
C VAL A 16 2.25 8.79 6.54
N VAL A 17 1.00 9.20 6.29
CA VAL A 17 0.51 9.54 4.94
C VAL A 17 1.31 10.69 4.35
N ALA A 18 1.52 11.76 5.12
CA ALA A 18 2.28 12.92 4.67
C ALA A 18 3.75 12.58 4.38
N ALA A 19 4.41 11.83 5.27
CA ALA A 19 5.79 11.41 5.08
C ALA A 19 5.95 10.49 3.86
N MET A 20 5.02 9.56 3.66
CA MET A 20 5.03 8.66 2.51
C MET A 20 4.76 9.41 1.20
N ALA A 21 3.86 10.40 1.19
CA ALA A 21 3.60 11.23 0.01
C ALA A 21 4.84 11.99 -0.46
N ILE A 22 5.54 12.66 0.46
CA ILE A 22 6.79 13.38 0.14
C ILE A 22 7.86 12.40 -0.34
N SER A 23 7.99 11.25 0.31
CA SER A 23 8.96 10.23 -0.09
C SER A 23 8.69 9.71 -1.51
N CYS A 24 7.42 9.46 -1.85
CA CYS A 24 6.99 9.03 -3.18
C CYS A 24 7.26 10.10 -4.26
N GLU A 25 7.04 11.38 -3.94
CA GLU A 25 7.35 12.48 -4.84
C GLU A 25 8.86 12.56 -5.12
N GLU A 26 9.70 12.49 -4.08
CA GLU A 26 11.15 12.51 -4.22
C GLU A 26 11.67 11.31 -5.02
N VAL A 27 11.12 10.11 -4.77
CA VAL A 27 11.45 8.91 -5.56
C VAL A 27 11.10 9.13 -7.04
N THR A 28 9.94 9.71 -7.33
CA THR A 28 9.53 10.02 -8.71
C THR A 28 10.48 11.01 -9.37
N ASN A 29 10.88 12.06 -8.65
CA ASN A 29 11.83 13.06 -9.11
C ASN A 29 13.21 12.45 -9.42
N LEU A 30 13.69 11.51 -8.60
CA LEU A 30 14.95 10.81 -8.80
C LEU A 30 14.97 9.95 -10.08
N PHE A 31 13.83 9.34 -10.44
CA PHE A 31 13.74 8.53 -11.65
C PHE A 31 13.64 9.37 -12.93
N GLY A 32 13.12 10.61 -12.84
CA GLY A 32 13.04 11.54 -13.97
C GLY A 32 12.42 10.90 -15.21
N SER A 33 13.08 11.00 -16.36
CA SER A 33 12.60 10.45 -17.64
C SER A 33 12.58 8.90 -17.71
N LYS A 34 13.07 8.19 -16.70
CA LYS A 34 12.91 6.72 -16.60
C LYS A 34 11.57 6.31 -15.98
N ARG A 35 10.84 7.26 -15.39
CA ARG A 35 9.54 7.01 -14.75
C ARG A 35 8.54 6.34 -15.71
N ASP A 36 8.53 6.75 -16.97
CA ASP A 36 7.60 6.22 -17.99
C ASP A 36 7.85 4.74 -18.34
N ALA A 37 9.05 4.23 -18.05
CA ALA A 37 9.43 2.86 -18.35
C ALA A 37 9.33 1.91 -17.12
N MET A 38 8.94 2.42 -15.95
CA MET A 38 8.90 1.66 -14.70
C MET A 38 7.58 1.87 -13.98
N SER A 39 6.97 0.78 -13.52
CA SER A 39 5.83 0.86 -12.62
C SER A 39 6.31 1.12 -11.19
N LEU A 40 5.79 2.15 -10.55
CA LEU A 40 6.07 2.46 -9.15
C LEU A 40 4.91 1.98 -8.27
N GLY A 41 5.27 1.26 -7.21
CA GLY A 41 4.35 0.73 -6.23
C GLY A 41 4.64 1.25 -4.84
N ILE A 42 3.60 1.39 -4.02
CA ILE A 42 3.72 1.79 -2.61
C ILE A 42 3.11 0.73 -1.69
N GLN A 43 3.73 0.57 -0.53
CA GLN A 43 3.23 -0.26 0.56
C GLN A 43 3.38 0.48 1.88
N ILE A 44 2.30 0.53 2.66
CA ILE A 44 2.32 1.00 4.05
C ILE A 44 1.94 -0.19 4.92
N LEU A 45 2.81 -0.51 5.89
CA LEU A 45 2.67 -1.71 6.71
C LEU A 45 1.57 -1.57 7.77
N ALA A 46 1.29 -2.68 8.46
CA ALA A 46 0.35 -2.77 9.57
C ALA A 46 -1.13 -2.56 9.20
N GLY A 47 -1.51 -3.00 8.01
CA GLY A 47 -2.91 -2.94 7.55
C GLY A 47 -3.34 -1.54 7.10
N CYS A 48 -2.39 -0.62 6.91
CA CYS A 48 -2.65 0.75 6.42
C CYS A 48 -2.89 0.78 4.89
N ASN A 49 -3.79 -0.07 4.42
CA ASN A 49 -4.06 -0.27 3.00
C ASN A 49 -4.77 0.96 2.39
N GLU A 50 -5.71 1.58 3.12
CA GLU A 50 -6.40 2.81 2.69
C GLU A 50 -5.43 3.99 2.57
N GLU A 51 -4.51 4.12 3.52
CA GLU A 51 -3.46 5.13 3.52
C GLU A 51 -2.54 4.93 2.32
N ALA A 52 -2.18 3.68 1.99
CA ALA A 52 -1.40 3.37 0.80
C ALA A 52 -2.12 3.77 -0.49
N ILE A 53 -3.43 3.55 -0.58
CA ILE A 53 -4.27 4.01 -1.71
C ILE A 53 -4.28 5.53 -1.80
N ALA A 54 -4.49 6.21 -0.68
CA ALA A 54 -4.55 7.66 -0.64
C ALA A 54 -3.23 8.28 -1.13
N VAL A 55 -2.10 7.76 -0.66
CA VAL A 55 -0.77 8.22 -1.10
C VAL A 55 -0.54 7.90 -2.57
N ALA A 56 -0.89 6.70 -3.04
CA ALA A 56 -0.69 6.33 -4.44
C ALA A 56 -1.47 7.24 -5.39
N ASN A 57 -2.73 7.53 -5.06
CA ASN A 57 -3.56 8.46 -5.83
C ASN A 57 -3.03 9.89 -5.78
N ALA A 58 -2.52 10.35 -4.63
CA ALA A 58 -1.96 11.69 -4.49
C ALA A 58 -0.64 11.88 -5.26
N THR A 59 0.15 10.83 -5.40
CA THR A 59 1.51 10.88 -5.96
C THR A 59 1.63 10.32 -7.38
N GLY A 60 0.55 9.79 -7.95
CA GLY A 60 0.57 9.21 -9.30
C GLY A 60 1.36 7.91 -9.38
N PHE A 61 1.33 7.11 -8.32
CA PHE A 61 1.89 5.75 -8.33
C PHE A 61 0.93 4.79 -9.04
N ASP A 62 1.49 3.78 -9.69
CA ASP A 62 0.73 2.92 -10.59
C ASP A 62 0.01 1.81 -9.85
N LEU A 63 0.54 1.37 -8.70
CA LEU A 63 0.00 0.24 -7.95
C LEU A 63 0.20 0.40 -6.45
N ILE A 64 -0.64 -0.29 -5.68
CA ILE A 64 -0.40 -0.48 -4.25
C ILE A 64 -0.15 -1.95 -3.96
N ARG A 65 0.71 -2.21 -2.98
CA ARG A 65 0.83 -3.54 -2.40
C ARG A 65 0.11 -3.56 -1.05
N ALA A 66 -0.92 -4.39 -0.94
CA ALA A 66 -1.70 -4.55 0.27
C ALA A 66 -1.12 -5.66 1.17
N GLU A 67 -1.08 -5.43 2.48
CA GLU A 67 -0.65 -6.40 3.50
C GLU A 67 -1.88 -7.03 4.20
N GLY A 68 -1.72 -8.24 4.75
CA GLY A 68 -2.71 -8.88 5.63
C GLY A 68 -3.66 -9.87 4.94
N PHE A 69 -3.36 -10.24 3.70
CA PHE A 69 -4.31 -10.98 2.86
C PHE A 69 -4.18 -12.50 2.90
N VAL A 70 -2.99 -13.06 3.17
CA VAL A 70 -2.83 -14.52 3.20
C VAL A 70 -1.77 -14.91 4.27
N PHE A 71 -2.21 -15.66 5.29
CA PHE A 71 -1.42 -16.34 6.34
C PHE A 71 -0.96 -15.59 7.61
N ALA A 72 -1.46 -14.42 7.95
CA ALA A 72 -1.36 -13.91 9.33
C ALA A 72 -2.67 -14.14 10.07
N SER A 73 -2.61 -14.43 11.38
CA SER A 73 -3.75 -14.78 12.26
C SER A 73 -4.86 -13.71 12.40
N GLN A 74 -4.86 -12.69 11.55
CA GLN A 74 -5.89 -11.68 11.37
C GLN A 74 -6.19 -11.64 9.87
N THR A 75 -7.23 -12.37 9.46
CA THR A 75 -7.75 -12.35 8.11
C THR A 75 -8.28 -10.95 7.80
N ALA A 76 -7.67 -10.22 6.85
CA ALA A 76 -8.32 -9.08 6.24
C ALA A 76 -9.66 -9.55 5.64
N LYS A 77 -10.76 -8.87 5.97
CA LYS A 77 -12.08 -9.32 5.49
C LYS A 77 -12.15 -9.12 3.99
N VAL A 78 -12.87 -10.01 3.29
CA VAL A 78 -13.15 -9.87 1.84
C VAL A 78 -13.71 -8.48 1.51
N GLU A 79 -14.47 -7.91 2.45
CA GLU A 79 -15.00 -6.55 2.41
C GLU A 79 -13.92 -5.47 2.26
N GLU A 80 -12.78 -5.58 2.96
CA GLU A 80 -11.68 -4.61 2.88
C GLU A 80 -10.98 -4.66 1.51
N VAL A 81 -11.00 -5.83 0.87
CA VAL A 81 -10.48 -6.04 -0.49
C VAL A 81 -11.37 -5.37 -1.52
N GLU A 82 -12.68 -5.56 -1.38
CA GLU A 82 -13.67 -4.92 -2.25
C GLU A 82 -13.69 -3.43 -2.01
N GLU A 83 -13.55 -2.96 -0.77
CA GLU A 83 -13.48 -1.54 -0.44
C GLU A 83 -12.24 -0.89 -1.05
N ALA A 84 -11.06 -1.50 -0.88
CA ALA A 84 -9.83 -1.08 -1.52
C ALA A 84 -9.92 -1.05 -3.05
N LYS A 85 -10.54 -2.07 -3.66
CA LYS A 85 -10.80 -2.14 -5.11
C LYS A 85 -11.88 -1.16 -5.58
N SER A 86 -12.84 -0.80 -4.74
CA SER A 86 -13.90 0.17 -5.07
C SER A 86 -13.42 1.60 -4.91
N ALA A 87 -12.49 1.84 -3.98
CA ALA A 87 -11.93 3.14 -3.66
C ALA A 87 -10.83 3.56 -4.64
N SER A 88 -10.29 2.62 -5.42
CA SER A 88 -9.16 2.88 -6.32
C SER A 88 -9.27 2.12 -7.63
N ASN A 89 -9.10 2.85 -8.73
CA ASN A 89 -8.90 2.24 -10.07
C ASN A 89 -7.46 1.75 -10.29
N LEU A 90 -6.56 1.87 -9.29
CA LEU A 90 -5.19 1.40 -9.40
C LEU A 90 -5.11 -0.14 -9.23
N PRO A 91 -4.25 -0.83 -9.99
CA PRO A 91 -3.97 -2.23 -9.75
C PRO A 91 -3.43 -2.46 -8.32
N ILE A 92 -4.06 -3.40 -7.61
CA ILE A 92 -3.71 -3.79 -6.24
C ILE A 92 -2.99 -5.14 -6.27
N LEU A 93 -1.74 -5.16 -5.83
CA LEU A 93 -0.98 -6.38 -5.64
C LEU A 93 -1.23 -6.92 -4.23
N ILE A 94 -1.80 -8.12 -4.16
CA ILE A 94 -2.11 -8.80 -2.91
C ILE A 94 -1.02 -9.84 -2.65
N GLU A 95 -0.34 -9.77 -1.51
CA GLU A 95 0.67 -10.76 -1.18
C GLU A 95 0.03 -12.07 -0.71
N GLY A 96 0.38 -13.17 -1.38
CA GLY A 96 -0.03 -14.54 -1.04
C GLY A 96 -1.08 -15.17 -1.94
N SER A 97 -1.53 -14.50 -3.02
CA SER A 97 -2.17 -15.22 -4.12
C SER A 97 -1.08 -15.94 -4.92
N SER A 98 -0.77 -17.18 -4.53
CA SER A 98 -0.56 -18.21 -5.56
C SER A 98 -1.80 -18.19 -6.44
N LEU A 99 -1.67 -17.57 -7.60
CA LEU A 99 -2.59 -17.73 -8.72
C LEU A 99 -2.52 -19.22 -9.09
N GLU A 100 -3.38 -20.04 -8.49
CA GLU A 100 -3.84 -21.24 -9.17
C GLU A 100 -5.03 -20.82 -10.04
N GLU A 101 -4.89 -21.13 -11.34
CA GLU A 101 -5.92 -21.00 -12.38
C GLU A 101 -7.24 -21.71 -12.01
#